data_AF-A0A947IBA3-F1
#
_entry.id   AF-A0A947IBA3-F1
#
_cell.length_a   1.000
_cell.length_b   1.000
_cell.length_c   1.000
_cell.angle_alpha   90.00
_cell.angle_beta   90.00
_cell.angle_gamma   90.00
#
_symmetry.space_group_name_H-M   'P 1'
#
loop_
_entity.id
_entity.type
_entity.pdbx_description
1 polymer ?
#
loop_
_entity_poly.entity_id
_entity_poly.type
_entity_poly.pdbx_seq_one_letter_code
_entity_poly.pdbx_strand_id
1 'polypeptide(L)' 'REYFGRIVDLDAGVPESLSWLLFDAQTSGGLLAAVAGTQAEAALTALHRQGVAAAANIGRVVSGARIRVTA' A
#
# COMPACT_ATOMS: atom_id res chain seq x y z
N ARG A 1 -14.43 4.92 3.65
CA ARG A 1 -13.90 4.81 5.04
C ARG A 1 -14.82 4.03 5.99
N GLU A 2 -16.12 4.29 6.02
CA GLU A 2 -17.03 3.70 7.04
C GLU A 2 -17.01 2.17 7.13
N TYR A 3 -17.00 1.48 5.99
CA TYR A 3 -17.01 0.01 5.98
C TYR A 3 -15.65 -0.63 6.32
N PHE A 4 -14.57 -0.13 5.71
CA PHE A 4 -13.22 -0.69 5.86
C PHE A 4 -12.43 -0.10 7.03
N GLY A 5 -12.81 1.06 7.56
CA GLY A 5 -12.10 1.73 8.66
C GLY A 5 -12.01 0.89 9.92
N ARG A 6 -12.97 -0.02 10.15
CA ARG A 6 -12.96 -0.96 11.29
C ARG A 6 -11.80 -1.95 11.28
N ILE A 7 -11.15 -2.19 10.13
CA ILE A 7 -9.98 -3.08 9.99
C ILE A 7 -8.67 -2.31 9.73
N VAL A 8 -8.69 -0.98 9.78
CA VAL A 8 -7.52 -0.13 9.55
C VAL A 8 -7.19 0.64 10.82
N ASP A 9 -5.95 0.51 11.28
CA ASP A 9 -5.37 1.28 12.38
C ASP A 9 -4.49 2.37 11.78
N LEU A 10 -4.86 3.63 11.98
CA LEU A 10 -4.09 4.80 11.54
C LEU A 10 -3.25 5.31 12.70
N ASP A 11 -1.93 5.39 12.52
CA ASP A 11 -1.05 5.98 13.53
C ASP A 11 -1.34 7.48 13.68
N ALA A 12 -1.13 8.03 14.89
CA ALA A 12 -1.42 9.43 15.21
C ALA A 12 -0.65 10.44 14.34
N GLY A 13 0.46 10.03 13.72
CA GLY A 13 1.25 10.87 12.82
C GLY A 13 0.71 10.95 11.38
N VAL A 14 -0.27 10.13 11.00
CA VAL A 14 -0.81 10.12 9.64
C VAL A 14 -1.72 11.35 9.45
N PRO A 15 -1.43 12.25 8.50
CA PRO A 15 -2.28 13.41 8.25
C PRO A 15 -3.69 13.00 7.83
N GLU A 16 -4.69 13.75 8.27
CA GLU A 16 -6.09 13.45 7.95
C GLU A 16 -6.34 13.46 6.43
N SER A 17 -5.70 14.37 5.69
CA SER A 17 -5.78 14.42 4.23
C SER A 17 -5.28 13.12 3.57
N LEU A 18 -4.21 12.53 4.10
CA LEU A 18 -3.68 11.25 3.63
C LEU A 18 -4.62 10.10 4.00
N SER A 19 -5.20 10.12 5.21
CA SER A 19 -6.23 9.16 5.59
C SER A 19 -7.39 9.17 4.59
N TRP A 20 -7.91 10.34 4.20
CA TRP A 20 -8.98 10.41 3.21
C TRP A 20 -8.58 9.85 1.85
N LEU A 21 -7.35 10.13 1.40
CA LEU A 21 -6.82 9.60 0.14
C LEU A 21 -6.75 8.07 0.13
N LEU A 22 -6.38 7.43 1.24
CA LEU A 22 -6.28 5.96 1.34
C LEU A 22 -7.62 5.23 1.20
N PHE A 23 -8.74 5.92 1.40
CA PHE A 23 -10.09 5.36 1.24
C PHE A 23 -10.77 5.83 -0.05
N ASP A 24 -10.05 6.53 -0.93
CA ASP A 24 -10.58 6.99 -2.20
C ASP A 24 -10.87 5.82 -3.16
N ALA A 25 -11.96 5.91 -3.92
CA ALA A 25 -12.35 4.87 -4.85
C ALA A 25 -11.55 5.00 -6.14
N GLN A 26 -10.74 3.99 -6.46
CA GLN A 26 -9.90 4.01 -7.66
C GLN A 26 -10.64 3.42 -8.86
N THR A 27 -10.86 4.23 -9.90
CA THR A 27 -11.35 3.77 -11.21
C THR A 27 -10.16 3.41 -12.08
N SER A 28 -10.12 2.20 -12.64
CA SER A 28 -8.98 1.71 -13.43
C SER A 28 -7.63 1.83 -12.70
N GLY A 29 -7.63 1.51 -11.41
CA GLY A 29 -6.43 1.56 -10.58
C GLY A 29 -5.32 0.61 -11.04
N GLY A 30 -4.17 0.73 -10.38
CA GLY A 30 -3.02 -0.15 -10.64
C GLY A 30 -3.18 -1.56 -10.07
N LEU A 31 -2.10 -2.34 -10.17
CA LEU A 31 -1.99 -3.67 -9.58
C LEU A 31 -1.39 -3.58 -8.16
N LEU A 32 -1.94 -4.34 -7.22
CA LEU A 32 -1.35 -4.59 -5.90
C LEU A 32 -0.90 -6.05 -5.85
N ALA A 33 0.39 -6.27 -5.60
CA ALA A 33 0.99 -7.60 -5.56
C ALA A 33 1.87 -7.77 -4.32
N ALA A 34 1.85 -8.98 -3.75
CA ALA A 34 2.77 -9.39 -2.69
C ALA A 34 3.84 -10.30 -3.29
N VAL A 35 5.10 -10.06 -2.93
CA VAL A 35 6.25 -10.89 -3.30
C VAL A 35 7.01 -11.29 -2.04
N ALA A 36 7.87 -12.30 -2.15
CA ALA A 36 8.79 -12.61 -1.06
C ALA A 36 9.63 -11.36 -0.73
N GLY A 37 9.80 -11.05 0.56
CA GLY A 37 10.53 -9.84 0.97
C GLY A 37 11.95 -9.75 0.42
N THR A 38 12.62 -10.91 0.26
CA THR A 38 13.95 -11.03 -0.34
C THR A 38 13.98 -10.69 -1.85
N GLN A 39 12.82 -10.64 -2.51
CA GLN A 39 12.66 -10.36 -3.93
C GLN A 39 12.09 -8.96 -4.21
N ALA A 40 11.70 -8.20 -3.19
CA ALA A 40 11.01 -6.91 -3.36
C ALA A 40 11.78 -5.92 -4.24
N GLU A 41 13.06 -5.70 -3.94
CA GLU A 41 13.91 -4.77 -4.71
C GLU A 41 14.17 -5.25 -6.14
N ALA A 42 14.36 -6.55 -6.33
CA ALA A 42 14.56 -7.15 -7.65
C ALA A 42 13.30 -7.01 -8.51
N ALA A 43 12.12 -7.23 -7.92
CA ALA A 43 10.83 -7.08 -8.59
C ALA A 43 10.57 -5.61 -8.99
N LEU A 44 10.81 -4.65 -8.08
CA LEU A 44 10.69 -3.22 -8.40
C LEU A 44 11.62 -2.82 -9.53
N THR A 45 12.89 -3.22 -9.46
CA THR A 45 13.87 -2.94 -10.51
C THR A 45 13.43 -3.51 -11.86
N ALA A 46 12.90 -4.73 -11.88
CA ALA A 46 12.39 -5.34 -13.10
C ALA A 46 11.18 -4.59 -13.67
N LEU A 47 10.24 -4.17 -12.82
CA LEU A 47 9.07 -3.38 -13.22
C LEU A 47 9.48 -2.03 -13.81
N HIS A 48 10.42 -1.32 -13.16
CA HIS A 48 10.96 -0.05 -13.67
C HIS A 48 11.64 -0.23 -15.03
N ARG A 49 12.44 -1.31 -15.21
CA ARG A 49 13.08 -1.62 -16.50
C ARG A 49 12.07 -1.90 -17.62
N GLN A 50 10.88 -2.41 -17.29
CA GLN A 50 9.77 -2.63 -18.22
C GLN A 50 8.89 -1.38 -18.44
N GLY A 51 9.30 -0.22 -17.90
CA GLY A 51 8.60 1.05 -18.07
C GLY A 51 7.49 1.33 -17.05
N VAL A 52 7.31 0.48 -16.04
CA VAL A 52 6.32 0.68 -14.97
C VAL A 52 6.90 1.60 -13.89
N ALA A 53 7.23 2.84 -14.25
CA ALA A 53 7.96 3.79 -13.38
C ALA A 53 7.26 4.08 -12.04
N ALA A 54 5.92 3.98 -12.00
CA ALA A 54 5.12 4.20 -10.79
C ALA A 54 5.12 2.99 -9.81
N ALA A 55 5.75 1.86 -10.16
CA ALA A 55 5.85 0.72 -9.25
C ALA A 55 6.58 1.14 -7.97
N ALA A 56 5.96 0.89 -6.81
CA ALA A 56 6.47 1.27 -5.51
C ALA A 56 6.24 0.17 -4.49
N ASN A 57 7.18 0.02 -3.56
CA ASN A 57 6.93 -0.74 -2.34
C ASN A 57 6.19 0.16 -1.35
N ILE A 58 4.95 -0.22 -1.03
CA ILE A 58 4.07 0.54 -0.14
C ILE A 58 3.92 -0.08 1.25
N GLY A 59 4.65 -1.16 1.56
CA GLY A 59 4.57 -1.81 2.86
C GLY A 59 4.96 -3.28 2.86
N ARG A 60 4.55 -3.99 3.92
CA ARG A 60 4.84 -5.41 4.09
C ARG A 60 3.65 -6.15 4.69
N VAL A 61 3.51 -7.41 4.35
CA VAL A 61 2.56 -8.31 5.00
C VAL A 61 3.13 -8.76 6.34
N VAL A 62 2.33 -8.65 7.39
CA VAL A 62 2.66 -9.12 8.75
C VAL A 62 1.54 -10.03 9.25
N SER A 63 1.80 -10.81 10.30
CA SER A 63 0.76 -11.59 10.97
C SER A 63 -0.31 -10.68 11.58
N GLY A 64 -1.58 -11.05 11.42
CA GLY A 64 -2.72 -10.33 12.00
C GLY A 64 -3.93 -10.34 11.07
N ALA A 65 -4.97 -9.61 11.47
CA ALA A 65 -6.22 -9.48 10.71
C ALA A 65 -6.58 -8.02 10.39
N ARG A 66 -5.61 -7.10 10.52
CA ARG A 66 -5.79 -5.64 10.42
C ARG A 66 -4.69 -5.03 9.55
N ILE A 67 -4.95 -3.84 9.02
CA ILE A 67 -4.00 -3.02 8.27
C ILE A 67 -3.52 -1.90 9.18
N ARG A 68 -2.19 -1.71 9.30
CA ARG A 68 -1.61 -0.57 10.01
C ARG A 68 -1.05 0.42 9.00
N VAL A 69 -1.44 1.69 9.12
CA VAL A 69 -0.89 2.79 8.34
C VAL A 69 -0.02 3.63 9.27
N THR A 70 1.27 3.67 8.96
CA THR A 70 2.27 4.43 9.71
C THR A 70 2.63 5.71 8.97
N ALA A 71 3.07 6.73 9.70
CA ALA A 71 3.58 7.98 9.12
C ALA A 71 4.97 7.82 8.49
#